data_AF-A0A8C0TIA0-F1
#
_entry.id   AF-A0A8C0TIA0-F1
#
_cell.length_a   1.000
_cell.length_b   1.000
_cell.length_c   1.000
_cell.angle_alpha   90.00
_cell.angle_beta   90.00
_cell.angle_gamma   90.00
#
_symmetry.space_group_name_H-M   'P 1'
#
loop_
_entity.id
_entity.type
_entity.pdbx_description
1 polymer ?
#
loop_
_entity_poly.entity_id
_entity_poly.type
_entity_poly.pdbx_seq_one_letter_code
_entity_poly.pdbx_strand_id
1 'polypeptide(L)'
;MKIILKLISLILLLELSARDVVNPPKPYEEVVKEGKEGHDLYIVSHNDYYAGRKPDCTNRTEANVEESEPTLLIKPEDIVLKEPGSSEKTLRTLLRPSDKVSNYYKTTSSEISAVVGAIPSTCYPIYGVPTIRSDIPAPRIRRISDRTNYGEEGNAYSLLHPTVFGQKGVFERDFFKTRSKKEIAEILCNIGVKLSDEEFENVWNLASKKHHRGEVCVETIRNVLDELQHADRIKCKTSM
;
A
#
# COMPACT_ATOMS: atom_id res chain seq x y z
N MET A 1 -15.10 -19.95 -51.31
CA MET A 1 -14.01 -19.85 -50.30
C MET A 1 -14.39 -20.35 -48.90
N LYS A 2 -15.53 -19.96 -48.30
CA LYS A 2 -15.87 -20.36 -46.91
C LYS A 2 -16.01 -21.88 -46.68
N ILE A 3 -16.47 -22.63 -47.68
CA ILE A 3 -16.62 -24.10 -47.60
C ILE A 3 -15.25 -24.80 -47.63
N ILE A 4 -14.31 -24.30 -48.43
CA ILE A 4 -12.95 -24.85 -48.54
C ILE A 4 -12.17 -24.60 -47.24
N LEU A 5 -12.30 -23.42 -46.63
CA LEU A 5 -11.68 -23.15 -45.32
C LEU A 5 -12.30 -24.01 -44.20
N LYS A 6 -13.61 -24.28 -44.22
CA LYS A 6 -14.23 -25.22 -43.27
C LYS A 6 -13.74 -26.64 -43.46
N LEU A 7 -13.54 -27.08 -44.71
CA LEU A 7 -12.99 -28.40 -45.02
C LEU A 7 -11.53 -28.53 -44.55
N ILE A 8 -10.70 -27.51 -44.80
CA ILE A 8 -9.29 -27.48 -44.33
C ILE A 8 -9.21 -27.45 -42.80
N SER A 9 -10.07 -26.67 -42.14
CA SER A 9 -10.14 -26.62 -40.67
C SER A 9 -10.63 -27.93 -40.05
N LEU A 10 -11.51 -28.67 -40.73
CA LEU A 10 -11.99 -29.97 -40.27
C LEU A 10 -10.96 -31.09 -40.53
N ILE A 11 -10.21 -31.00 -41.63
CA ILE A 11 -9.11 -31.91 -41.96
C ILE A 11 -7.92 -31.74 -41.00
N LEU A 12 -7.66 -30.53 -40.49
CA LEU A 12 -6.61 -30.27 -39.49
C LEU A 12 -7.00 -30.66 -38.05
N LEU A 13 -8.26 -31.02 -37.80
CA LEU A 13 -8.76 -31.45 -36.47
C LEU A 13 -8.93 -32.98 -36.35
N LEU A 14 -8.54 -33.74 -37.37
CA LEU A 14 -8.40 -35.19 -37.39
C LEU A 14 -6.89 -35.50 -37.36
N GLU A 15 -6.26 -36.19 -36.41
CA GLU A 15 -6.63 -36.83 -35.15
C GLU A 15 -5.37 -36.76 -34.27
N LEU A 16 -5.40 -36.05 -33.15
CA LEU A 16 -4.44 -36.33 -32.06
C LEU A 16 -5.18 -37.20 -31.07
N SER A 17 -4.74 -38.44 -30.92
CA SER A 17 -5.32 -39.32 -29.92
C SER A 17 -5.06 -38.73 -28.54
N ALA A 18 -5.99 -38.89 -27.60
CA ALA A 18 -5.72 -38.59 -26.18
C ALA A 18 -4.45 -39.31 -25.69
N ARG A 19 -4.12 -40.47 -26.29
CA ARG A 19 -2.86 -41.19 -26.07
C ARG A 19 -1.63 -40.37 -26.41
N ASP A 20 -1.63 -39.64 -27.52
CA ASP A 20 -0.46 -38.87 -27.98
C ASP A 20 -0.27 -37.59 -27.15
N VAL A 21 -1.34 -37.10 -26.52
CA VAL A 21 -1.28 -35.98 -25.57
C VAL A 21 -0.77 -36.44 -24.21
N VAL A 22 -1.23 -37.60 -23.73
CA VAL A 22 -0.82 -38.17 -22.43
C VAL A 22 0.59 -38.76 -22.50
N ASN A 23 0.93 -39.41 -23.61
CA ASN A 23 2.23 -40.03 -23.84
C ASN A 23 2.76 -39.59 -25.22
N PRO A 24 3.47 -38.45 -25.28
CA PRO A 24 3.99 -37.94 -26.53
C PRO A 24 4.93 -38.96 -27.19
N PRO A 25 4.98 -39.01 -28.53
CA PRO A 25 5.77 -39.99 -29.28
C PRO A 25 7.29 -39.83 -29.07
N LYS A 26 7.73 -38.72 -28.46
CA LYS A 26 9.14 -38.43 -28.21
C LYS A 26 9.66 -39.26 -27.03
N PRO A 27 10.75 -40.04 -27.20
CA PRO A 27 11.28 -40.87 -26.12
C PRO A 27 11.87 -40.01 -25.00
N TYR A 28 11.74 -40.49 -23.76
CA TYR A 28 12.25 -39.82 -22.56
C TYR A 28 13.74 -39.45 -22.66
N GLU A 29 14.57 -40.33 -23.22
CA GLU A 29 16.01 -40.11 -23.34
C GLU A 29 16.36 -38.88 -24.17
N GLU A 30 15.62 -38.65 -25.26
CA GLU A 30 15.82 -37.51 -26.14
C GLU A 30 15.38 -36.21 -25.47
N VAL A 31 14.25 -36.22 -24.76
CA VAL A 31 13.77 -35.07 -23.97
C VAL A 31 14.78 -34.67 -22.89
N VAL A 32 15.35 -35.66 -22.20
CA VAL A 32 16.35 -35.40 -21.15
C VAL A 32 17.65 -34.84 -21.74
N LYS A 33 18.07 -35.33 -22.91
CA LYS A 33 19.27 -34.83 -23.58
C LYS A 33 19.11 -33.37 -23.99
N GLU A 34 18.01 -33.04 -24.67
CA GLU A 34 17.69 -31.67 -25.05
C GLU A 34 17.52 -30.76 -23.84
N GLY A 35 16.87 -31.27 -22.78
CA GLY A 35 16.74 -30.55 -21.52
C GLY A 35 18.10 -30.18 -20.94
N LYS A 36 19.06 -31.12 -20.91
CA LYS A 36 20.43 -30.85 -20.44
C LYS A 36 21.19 -29.86 -21.32
N GLU A 37 21.04 -29.96 -22.64
CA GLU A 37 21.69 -29.06 -23.60
C GLU A 37 21.13 -27.62 -23.52
N GLY A 38 19.82 -27.46 -23.27
CA GLY A 38 19.16 -26.16 -23.15
C GLY A 38 19.17 -25.55 -21.74
N HIS A 39 19.46 -26.35 -20.70
CA HIS A 39 19.32 -25.91 -19.31
C HIS A 39 20.30 -24.80 -18.93
N ASP A 40 21.50 -24.78 -19.49
CA ASP A 40 22.49 -23.73 -19.19
C ASP A 40 21.97 -22.34 -19.60
N LEU A 41 21.32 -22.23 -20.77
CA LEU A 41 20.66 -20.99 -21.21
C LEU A 41 19.43 -20.66 -20.34
N TYR A 42 18.72 -21.69 -19.89
CA TYR A 42 17.53 -21.53 -19.05
C TYR A 42 17.88 -21.03 -17.65
N ILE A 43 19.00 -21.48 -17.09
CA ILE A 43 19.58 -20.94 -15.85
C ILE A 43 19.85 -19.44 -16.00
N VAL A 44 20.50 -19.00 -17.10
CA VAL A 44 20.88 -17.60 -17.29
C VAL A 44 19.65 -16.68 -17.44
N SER A 45 18.60 -17.17 -18.10
CA SER A 45 17.41 -16.37 -18.40
C SER A 45 16.35 -16.39 -17.30
N HIS A 46 16.17 -17.53 -16.62
CA HIS A 46 15.07 -17.76 -15.67
C HIS A 46 15.54 -18.11 -14.25
N ASN A 47 16.86 -18.22 -14.01
CA ASN A 47 17.45 -18.61 -12.72
C ASN A 47 16.89 -19.95 -12.18
N ASP A 48 16.59 -20.89 -13.06
CA ASP A 48 16.08 -22.22 -12.71
C ASP A 48 17.23 -23.22 -12.58
N TYR A 49 17.56 -23.59 -11.34
CA TYR A 49 18.68 -24.49 -11.02
C TYR A 49 18.19 -25.87 -10.59
N TYR A 50 18.95 -26.91 -10.93
CA TYR A 50 18.73 -28.24 -10.34
C TYR A 50 18.78 -28.19 -8.80
N ALA A 51 17.89 -28.94 -8.15
CA ALA A 51 17.86 -29.07 -6.70
C ALA A 51 19.22 -29.51 -6.16
N GLY A 52 19.79 -28.73 -5.23
CA GLY A 52 21.09 -29.00 -4.61
C GLY A 52 22.30 -28.34 -5.29
N ARG A 53 22.15 -27.69 -6.46
CA ARG A 53 23.19 -26.81 -7.00
C ARG A 53 23.21 -25.48 -6.26
N LYS A 54 24.41 -24.99 -5.94
CA LYS A 54 24.62 -23.60 -5.53
C LYS A 54 24.89 -22.76 -6.78
N PRO A 55 24.48 -21.48 -6.82
CA PRO A 55 24.91 -20.58 -7.87
C PRO A 55 26.44 -20.44 -7.81
N ASP A 56 27.12 -20.77 -8.90
CA ASP A 56 28.57 -20.62 -8.98
C ASP A 56 28.91 -19.13 -9.05
N CYS A 57 29.40 -18.59 -7.93
CA CYS A 57 30.02 -17.27 -7.90
C CYS A 57 31.39 -17.37 -8.56
N THR A 58 31.47 -17.38 -9.89
CA THR A 58 32.76 -17.33 -10.58
C THR A 58 33.42 -15.98 -10.36
N ASN A 59 34.38 -15.94 -9.43
CA ASN A 59 35.63 -15.17 -9.50
C ASN A 59 36.51 -15.55 -8.30
N ARG A 60 37.21 -16.68 -8.39
CA ARG A 60 38.44 -16.87 -7.63
C ARG A 60 39.43 -17.66 -8.47
N THR A 61 40.36 -16.93 -9.09
CA THR A 61 41.54 -17.50 -9.71
C THR A 61 42.29 -18.31 -8.66
N GLU A 62 42.52 -19.59 -8.96
CA GLU A 62 43.25 -20.52 -8.13
C GLU A 62 44.68 -19.99 -7.88
N ALA A 63 44.99 -19.68 -6.62
CA ALA A 63 46.33 -19.35 -6.19
C ALA A 63 46.94 -20.57 -5.50
N ASN A 64 47.91 -21.20 -6.18
CA ASN A 64 48.82 -22.19 -5.60
C ASN A 64 49.60 -21.57 -4.43
N VAL A 65 49.68 -22.26 -3.28
CA VAL A 65 50.61 -21.94 -2.20
C VAL A 65 51.25 -23.25 -1.73
N GLU A 66 52.58 -23.35 -1.91
CA GLU A 66 53.43 -24.40 -1.34
C GLU A 66 53.72 -24.12 0.15
N GLU A 67 53.79 -25.17 0.97
CA GLU A 67 54.07 -25.10 2.41
C GLU A 67 55.59 -25.12 2.70
N SER A 68 56.06 -24.22 3.57
CA SER A 68 57.42 -24.22 4.14
C SER A 68 57.41 -24.33 5.67
N GLU A 69 58.41 -25.02 6.21
CA GLU A 69 58.64 -25.57 7.57
C GLU A 69 58.26 -24.74 8.82
N PRO A 70 58.02 -25.40 9.99
CA PRO A 70 57.35 -24.78 11.13
C PRO A 70 58.32 -23.95 11.98
N THR A 71 58.17 -22.64 11.89
CA THR A 71 58.68 -21.72 12.91
C THR A 71 57.83 -21.92 14.19
N LEU A 72 58.45 -22.02 15.37
CA LEU A 72 57.73 -22.20 16.64
C LEU A 72 56.59 -21.17 16.77
N LEU A 73 55.35 -21.68 16.78
CA LEU A 73 54.12 -20.91 16.55
C LEU A 73 53.70 -20.00 17.71
N ILE A 74 54.43 -20.02 18.83
CA ILE A 74 54.02 -19.33 20.05
C ILE A 74 55.04 -18.25 20.37
N LYS A 75 54.59 -17.00 20.36
CA LYS A 75 55.38 -15.85 20.76
C LYS A 75 55.46 -15.76 22.28
N PRO A 76 56.62 -15.41 22.88
CA PRO A 76 56.79 -15.41 24.34
C PRO A 76 55.86 -14.42 25.06
N GLU A 77 55.29 -13.44 24.35
CA GLU A 77 54.33 -12.47 24.87
C GLU A 77 52.94 -13.06 25.15
N ASP A 78 52.60 -14.23 24.59
CA ASP A 78 51.30 -14.88 24.77
C ASP A 78 51.24 -15.79 26.01
N ILE A 79 52.28 -15.80 26.84
CA ILE A 79 52.38 -16.63 28.05
C ILE A 79 52.10 -15.76 29.28
N VAL A 80 51.00 -16.04 29.98
CA VAL A 80 50.53 -15.28 31.15
C VAL A 80 50.52 -16.18 32.39
N LEU A 81 50.76 -15.62 33.57
CA LEU A 81 50.64 -16.38 34.82
C LEU A 81 49.17 -16.74 35.08
N LYS A 82 48.92 -17.99 35.46
CA LYS A 82 47.56 -18.52 35.67
C LYS A 82 46.80 -17.76 36.76
N GLU A 83 47.51 -17.35 37.82
CA GLU A 83 47.00 -16.55 38.94
C GLU A 83 48.10 -15.59 39.43
N PRO A 84 47.74 -14.39 39.93
CA PRO A 84 48.71 -13.40 40.40
C PRO A 84 49.46 -13.93 41.66
N GLY A 85 50.68 -14.42 41.47
CA GLY A 85 51.56 -14.95 42.53
C GLY A 85 51.98 -16.42 42.36
N SER A 86 51.46 -17.14 41.35
CA SER A 86 51.85 -18.53 41.05
C SER A 86 53.00 -18.60 40.03
N SER A 87 53.84 -19.65 40.10
CA SER A 87 54.88 -19.94 39.10
C SER A 87 54.36 -20.67 37.85
N GLU A 88 53.09 -21.10 37.86
CA GLU A 88 52.45 -21.79 36.73
C GLU A 88 52.07 -20.80 35.60
N LYS A 89 52.62 -21.05 34.40
CA LYS A 89 52.36 -20.27 33.19
C LYS A 89 51.26 -20.94 32.35
N THR A 90 50.31 -20.14 31.85
CA THR A 90 49.21 -20.57 30.96
C THR A 90 49.20 -19.68 29.72
N LEU A 91 48.74 -20.21 28.58
CA LEU A 91 48.57 -19.39 27.37
C LEU A 91 47.46 -18.37 27.58
N ARG A 92 47.67 -17.16 27.04
CA ARG A 92 46.70 -16.06 27.09
C ARG A 92 45.38 -16.51 26.47
N THR A 93 44.31 -16.51 27.27
CA THR A 93 42.96 -16.77 26.75
C THR A 93 42.58 -15.67 25.76
N LEU A 94 42.48 -16.02 24.48
CA LEU A 94 41.97 -15.11 23.46
C LEU A 94 40.49 -14.84 23.74
N LEU A 95 40.15 -13.57 23.96
CA LEU A 95 38.75 -13.17 23.94
C LEU A 95 38.26 -13.29 22.51
N ARG A 96 37.10 -13.93 22.31
CA ARG A 96 36.41 -13.91 21.03
C ARG A 96 36.31 -12.43 20.60
N PRO A 97 36.81 -12.05 19.42
CA PRO A 97 36.57 -10.71 18.90
C PRO A 97 35.07 -10.50 19.01
N SER A 98 34.64 -9.51 19.79
CA SER A 98 33.23 -9.13 19.74
C SER A 98 32.99 -8.75 18.30
N ASP A 99 32.14 -9.54 17.64
CA ASP A 99 31.82 -9.29 16.27
C ASP A 99 31.04 -7.98 16.28
N LYS A 100 31.72 -6.86 16.06
CA LYS A 100 31.06 -5.56 15.87
C LYS A 100 30.05 -5.64 14.72
N VAL A 101 30.13 -6.69 13.89
CA VAL A 101 29.22 -7.05 12.81
C VAL A 101 27.96 -7.77 13.28
N SER A 102 27.78 -8.09 14.56
CA SER A 102 26.52 -8.70 15.00
C SER A 102 25.31 -7.78 14.83
N ASN A 103 25.54 -6.45 14.84
CA ASN A 103 24.51 -5.45 14.58
C ASN A 103 24.35 -5.11 13.08
N TYR A 104 25.28 -5.53 12.22
CA TYR A 104 25.26 -5.22 10.79
C TYR A 104 24.73 -6.37 9.94
N TYR A 105 24.70 -7.62 10.45
CA TYR A 105 23.94 -8.69 9.80
C TYR A 105 22.48 -8.58 10.23
N LYS A 106 21.66 -7.94 9.41
CA LYS A 106 20.20 -7.95 9.56
C LYS A 106 19.63 -8.61 8.32
N THR A 107 19.12 -9.82 8.50
CA THR A 107 18.47 -10.53 7.39
C THR A 107 17.11 -9.89 7.15
N THR A 108 16.65 -9.86 5.91
CA THR A 108 15.32 -9.33 5.56
C THR A 108 14.21 -10.01 6.37
N SER A 109 14.38 -11.29 6.71
CA SER A 109 13.47 -12.05 7.56
C SER A 109 13.35 -11.53 9.00
N SER A 110 14.42 -10.99 9.59
CA SER A 110 14.38 -10.48 10.96
C SER A 110 13.76 -9.08 11.06
N GLU A 111 13.62 -8.35 9.95
CA GLU A 111 12.90 -7.07 9.91
C GLU A 111 11.39 -7.23 9.73
N ILE A 112 10.95 -8.27 9.03
CA ILE A 112 9.53 -8.50 8.68
C ILE A 112 8.65 -8.65 9.94
N SER A 113 9.18 -9.21 11.03
CA SER A 113 8.43 -9.41 12.28
C SER A 113 8.88 -8.52 13.44
N ALA A 114 9.92 -7.69 13.26
CA ALA A 114 10.43 -6.78 14.30
C ALA A 114 9.61 -5.48 14.44
N VAL A 115 8.72 -5.20 13.48
CA VAL A 115 7.79 -4.06 13.53
C VAL A 115 6.61 -4.43 14.44
N VAL A 116 6.78 -4.21 15.75
CA VAL A 116 5.67 -4.20 16.71
C VAL A 116 4.94 -2.87 16.57
N GLY A 117 3.78 -2.90 15.93
CA GLY A 117 2.98 -1.73 15.59
C GLY A 117 2.78 -1.67 14.09
N ALA A 118 1.54 -1.87 13.63
CA ALA A 118 1.21 -1.83 12.22
C ALA A 118 1.83 -0.58 11.55
N ILE A 119 2.49 -0.79 10.41
CA ILE A 119 2.95 0.31 9.57
C ILE A 119 1.73 1.19 9.28
N PRO A 120 1.80 2.53 9.46
CA PRO A 120 0.64 3.37 9.23
C PRO A 120 0.21 3.19 7.77
N SER A 121 -1.02 2.71 7.58
CA SER A 121 -1.61 2.47 6.27
C SER A 121 -1.71 3.74 5.41
N THR A 122 -1.48 4.91 6.01
CA THR A 122 -1.44 6.20 5.32
C THR A 122 -0.31 6.33 4.31
N CYS A 123 0.78 5.57 4.46
CA CYS A 123 1.94 5.67 3.58
C CYS A 123 1.98 4.65 2.43
N TYR A 124 0.99 3.75 2.35
CA TYR A 124 0.94 2.72 1.29
C TYR A 124 -0.45 2.70 0.65
N PRO A 125 -0.56 2.74 -0.68
CA PRO A 125 -1.85 2.61 -1.34
C PRO A 125 -2.43 1.24 -1.01
N ILE A 126 -3.67 1.22 -0.51
CA ILE A 126 -4.39 -0.02 -0.23
C ILE A 126 -4.71 -0.66 -1.59
N TYR A 127 -4.12 -1.82 -1.85
CA TYR A 127 -4.40 -2.60 -3.06
C TYR A 127 -5.73 -3.32 -2.90
N GLY A 128 -6.80 -2.75 -3.46
CA GLY A 128 -8.14 -3.32 -3.42
C GLY A 128 -9.18 -2.37 -4.01
N VAL A 129 -10.38 -2.88 -4.25
CA VAL A 129 -11.54 -2.07 -4.67
C VAL A 129 -12.41 -1.78 -3.45
N PRO A 130 -12.60 -0.52 -3.03
CA PRO A 130 -13.44 -0.19 -1.90
C PRO A 130 -14.91 -0.48 -2.22
N THR A 131 -15.69 -0.84 -1.20
CA THR A 131 -17.14 -1.06 -1.32
C THR A 131 -17.86 0.21 -1.77
N ILE A 132 -17.43 1.36 -1.26
CA ILE A 132 -17.93 2.67 -1.69
C ILE A 132 -16.86 3.26 -2.62
N ARG A 133 -17.20 3.39 -3.90
CA ARG A 133 -16.33 3.84 -4.99
C ARG A 133 -16.22 5.38 -5.03
N SER A 134 -15.94 6.01 -3.90
CA SER A 134 -15.74 7.47 -3.79
C SER A 134 -14.48 7.95 -4.51
N ASP A 135 -13.60 7.02 -4.91
CA ASP A 135 -12.39 7.26 -5.69
C ASP A 135 -12.69 7.62 -7.16
N ILE A 136 -13.87 7.24 -7.67
CA ILE A 136 -14.32 7.56 -9.03
C ILE A 136 -15.46 8.58 -8.97
N PRO A 137 -15.49 9.60 -9.84
CA PRO A 137 -16.62 10.51 -9.91
C PRO A 137 -17.90 9.77 -10.35
N ALA A 138 -19.02 10.11 -9.71
CA ALA A 138 -20.32 9.55 -10.08
C ALA A 138 -20.67 9.89 -11.55
N PRO A 139 -21.19 8.93 -12.33
CA PRO A 139 -21.54 9.16 -13.72
C PRO A 139 -22.72 10.11 -13.84
N ARG A 140 -22.63 11.04 -14.79
CA ARG A 140 -23.65 12.09 -15.01
C ARG A 140 -25.02 11.54 -15.39
N ILE A 141 -25.03 10.40 -16.10
CA ILE A 141 -26.22 9.62 -16.44
C ILE A 141 -25.97 8.20 -15.95
N ARG A 142 -26.68 7.77 -14.91
CA ARG A 142 -26.58 6.42 -14.35
C ARG A 142 -27.34 5.42 -15.23
N ARG A 143 -26.75 4.24 -15.43
CA ARG A 143 -27.46 3.11 -16.07
C ARG A 143 -28.40 2.47 -15.05
N ILE A 144 -29.52 1.94 -15.51
CA ILE A 144 -30.48 1.22 -14.65
C ILE A 144 -29.84 -0.02 -14.01
N SER A 145 -28.89 -0.67 -14.70
CA SER A 145 -28.16 -1.84 -14.22
C SER A 145 -26.97 -1.51 -13.33
N ASP A 146 -26.67 -0.22 -13.10
CA ASP A 146 -25.54 0.17 -12.26
C ASP A 146 -25.87 -0.10 -10.79
N ARG A 147 -25.01 -0.89 -10.14
CA ARG A 147 -25.16 -1.30 -8.73
C ARG A 147 -24.08 -0.66 -7.85
N THR A 148 -23.25 0.20 -8.43
CA THR A 148 -22.06 0.76 -7.77
C THR A 148 -22.46 1.94 -6.90
N ASN A 149 -22.09 1.92 -5.63
CA ASN A 149 -22.25 3.08 -4.75
C ASN A 149 -21.03 4.00 -4.88
N TYR A 150 -21.24 5.20 -5.43
CA TYR A 150 -20.22 6.23 -5.62
C TYR A 150 -20.02 7.14 -4.39
N GLY A 151 -20.59 6.78 -3.24
CA GLY A 151 -20.60 7.63 -2.04
C GLY A 151 -21.55 8.81 -2.17
N GLU A 152 -22.56 8.66 -3.05
CA GLU A 152 -23.48 9.75 -3.35
C GLU A 152 -24.78 9.76 -2.56
N GLU A 153 -25.14 8.57 -2.08
CA GLU A 153 -26.43 8.27 -1.50
C GLU A 153 -26.42 8.56 0.00
N GLY A 154 -27.60 8.91 0.52
CA GLY A 154 -27.81 9.11 1.95
C GLY A 154 -27.82 7.80 2.73
N ASN A 155 -27.84 7.89 4.06
CA ASN A 155 -27.97 6.73 4.92
C ASN A 155 -29.37 6.10 4.80
N ALA A 156 -29.53 4.84 5.25
CA ALA A 156 -30.83 4.17 5.27
C ALA A 156 -31.91 4.97 6.03
N TYR A 157 -31.50 5.73 7.06
CA TYR A 157 -32.39 6.62 7.79
C TYR A 157 -33.04 7.69 6.90
N SER A 158 -32.27 8.30 5.98
CA SER A 158 -32.76 9.33 5.06
C SER A 158 -33.79 8.76 4.05
N LEU A 159 -33.78 7.45 3.80
CA LEU A 159 -34.77 6.76 2.96
C LEU A 159 -36.07 6.49 3.71
N LEU A 160 -35.98 6.05 4.97
CA LEU A 160 -37.14 5.80 5.83
C LEU A 160 -37.84 7.10 6.23
N HIS A 161 -37.07 8.18 6.42
CA HIS A 161 -37.54 9.48 6.89
C HIS A 161 -37.06 10.58 5.93
N PRO A 162 -37.67 10.71 4.74
CA PRO A 162 -37.20 11.67 3.74
C PRO A 162 -37.37 13.11 4.25
N THR A 163 -36.30 13.88 4.20
CA THR A 163 -36.33 15.31 4.53
C THR A 163 -37.02 16.10 3.42
N VAL A 164 -37.51 17.31 3.75
CA VAL A 164 -38.09 18.24 2.75
C VAL A 164 -37.07 18.54 1.64
N PHE A 165 -35.79 18.59 1.98
CA PHE A 165 -34.69 18.78 1.03
C PHE A 165 -34.49 17.54 0.14
N GLY A 166 -34.53 16.33 0.71
CA GLY A 166 -34.44 15.09 -0.04
C GLY A 166 -35.57 14.93 -1.06
N GLN A 167 -36.78 15.37 -0.74
CA GLN A 167 -37.90 15.40 -1.69
C GLN A 167 -37.66 16.36 -2.87
N LYS A 168 -36.83 17.38 -2.68
CA LYS A 168 -36.39 18.32 -3.72
C LYS A 168 -35.07 17.89 -4.37
N GLY A 169 -34.54 16.72 -4.03
CA GLY A 169 -33.29 16.19 -4.57
C GLY A 169 -32.02 16.86 -4.02
N VAL A 170 -32.13 17.56 -2.89
CA VAL A 170 -30.99 18.17 -2.19
C VAL A 170 -30.58 17.24 -1.05
N PHE A 171 -29.35 16.73 -1.11
CA PHE A 171 -28.84 15.73 -0.18
C PHE A 171 -27.85 16.33 0.82
N GLU A 172 -27.51 15.58 1.86
CA GLU A 172 -26.65 16.01 2.96
C GLU A 172 -25.29 16.55 2.47
N ARG A 173 -24.71 15.90 1.45
CA ARG A 173 -23.43 16.32 0.84
C ARG A 173 -23.49 17.72 0.23
N ASP A 174 -24.65 18.13 -0.27
CA ASP A 174 -24.82 19.45 -0.87
C ASP A 174 -24.73 20.57 0.17
N PHE A 175 -25.02 20.29 1.44
CA PHE A 175 -24.86 21.26 2.53
C PHE A 175 -23.38 21.47 2.91
N PHE A 176 -22.58 20.39 2.79
CA PHE A 176 -21.13 20.40 3.06
C PHE A 176 -20.29 20.79 1.84
N LYS A 177 -20.90 20.98 0.67
CA LYS A 177 -20.19 21.46 -0.51
C LYS A 177 -19.70 22.89 -0.28
N THR A 178 -18.41 23.09 -0.54
CA THR A 178 -17.77 24.40 -0.48
C THR A 178 -18.28 25.27 -1.63
N ARG A 179 -18.63 26.52 -1.32
CA ARG A 179 -19.24 27.45 -2.27
C ARG A 179 -18.55 28.80 -2.24
N SER A 180 -18.69 29.54 -3.33
CA SER A 180 -18.21 30.91 -3.37
C SER A 180 -19.05 31.80 -2.46
N LYS A 181 -18.45 32.90 -2.01
CA LYS A 181 -19.12 33.89 -1.16
C LYS A 181 -20.39 34.46 -1.79
N LYS A 182 -20.35 34.73 -3.10
CA LYS A 182 -21.50 35.26 -3.87
C LYS A 182 -22.66 34.26 -3.89
N GLU A 183 -22.37 33.00 -4.17
CA GLU A 183 -23.37 31.93 -4.20
C GLU A 183 -24.03 31.74 -2.83
N ILE A 184 -23.25 31.80 -1.74
CA ILE A 184 -23.79 31.71 -0.38
C ILE A 184 -24.68 32.92 -0.05
N ALA A 185 -24.26 34.13 -0.44
CA ALA A 185 -25.09 35.33 -0.25
C ALA A 185 -26.42 35.21 -1.00
N GLU A 186 -26.39 34.74 -2.25
CA GLU A 186 -27.60 34.48 -3.05
C GLU A 186 -28.51 33.44 -2.38
N ILE A 187 -27.95 32.35 -1.86
CA ILE A 187 -28.72 31.32 -1.13
C ILE A 187 -29.42 31.94 0.09
N LEU A 188 -28.71 32.72 0.91
CA LEU A 188 -29.27 33.36 2.09
C LEU A 188 -30.36 34.39 1.75
N CYS A 189 -30.14 35.18 0.70
CA CYS A 189 -31.13 36.11 0.17
C CYS A 189 -32.40 35.40 -0.30
N ASN A 190 -32.25 34.28 -1.01
CA ASN A 190 -33.38 33.48 -1.50
C ASN A 190 -34.18 32.82 -0.36
N ILE A 191 -33.51 32.47 0.75
CA ILE A 191 -34.17 31.97 1.97
C ILE A 191 -34.97 33.09 2.66
N GLY A 192 -34.60 34.36 2.44
CA GLY A 192 -35.22 35.53 3.04
C GLY A 192 -34.47 36.08 4.26
N VAL A 193 -33.23 35.65 4.48
CA VAL A 193 -32.37 36.18 5.54
C VAL A 193 -31.77 37.51 5.05
N LYS A 194 -32.25 38.62 5.61
CA LYS A 194 -31.74 39.96 5.30
C LYS A 194 -30.56 40.27 6.21
N LEU A 195 -29.35 40.02 5.74
CA LEU A 195 -28.11 40.44 6.40
C LEU A 195 -27.57 41.67 5.68
N SER A 196 -27.04 42.63 6.43
CA SER A 196 -26.18 43.65 5.86
C SER A 196 -24.88 43.04 5.35
N ASP A 197 -24.23 43.71 4.40
CA ASP A 197 -22.95 43.24 3.85
C ASP A 197 -21.89 43.10 4.97
N GLU A 198 -21.89 44.00 5.96
CA GLU A 198 -20.97 43.98 7.10
C GLU A 198 -21.20 42.77 8.02
N GLU A 199 -22.45 42.46 8.36
CA GLU A 199 -22.79 41.29 9.15
C GLU A 199 -22.43 40.00 8.41
N PHE A 200 -22.68 39.97 7.11
CA PHE A 200 -22.33 38.83 6.27
C PHE A 200 -20.81 38.61 6.21
N GLU A 201 -20.02 39.67 6.09
CA GLU A 201 -18.55 39.61 6.19
C GLU A 201 -18.09 39.04 7.53
N ASN A 202 -18.71 39.46 8.65
CA ASN A 202 -18.39 38.96 9.98
C ASN A 202 -18.71 37.47 10.12
N VAL A 203 -19.89 37.04 9.67
CA VAL A 203 -20.31 35.62 9.67
C VAL A 203 -19.38 34.79 8.81
N TRP A 204 -19.01 35.29 7.63
CA TRP A 204 -18.07 34.63 6.72
C TRP A 204 -16.71 34.41 7.38
N ASN A 205 -16.16 35.45 8.02
CA ASN A 205 -14.87 35.38 8.70
C ASN A 205 -14.90 34.40 9.88
N LEU A 206 -16.00 34.34 10.63
CA LEU A 206 -16.18 33.35 11.70
C LEU A 206 -16.26 31.92 11.14
N ALA A 207 -17.02 31.72 10.06
CA ALA A 207 -17.14 30.42 9.42
C ALA A 207 -15.81 29.94 8.83
N SER A 208 -15.06 30.84 8.18
CA SER A 208 -13.73 30.56 7.64
C SER A 208 -12.74 30.15 8.72
N LYS A 209 -12.83 30.72 9.94
CA LYS A 209 -11.97 30.32 11.06
C LYS A 209 -12.25 28.92 11.60
N LYS A 210 -13.48 28.41 11.42
CA LYS A 210 -13.85 27.06 11.87
C LYS A 210 -13.30 25.97 10.97
N HIS A 211 -13.06 26.26 9.69
CA HIS A 211 -12.49 25.31 8.74
C HIS A 211 -10.98 25.38 8.69
N HIS A 212 -10.34 24.21 8.75
CA HIS A 212 -8.88 24.09 8.65
C HIS A 212 -8.29 24.68 7.35
N ARG A 213 -9.07 24.73 6.26
CA ARG A 213 -8.69 25.31 4.96
C ARG A 213 -9.25 26.70 4.69
N GLY A 214 -10.07 27.25 5.60
CA GLY A 214 -10.78 28.52 5.36
C GLY A 214 -11.90 28.47 4.32
N GLU A 215 -12.23 27.29 3.79
CA GLU A 215 -13.36 27.12 2.88
C GLU A 215 -14.68 27.18 3.65
N VAL A 216 -15.77 27.60 3.01
CA VAL A 216 -17.05 27.79 3.69
C VAL A 216 -18.16 27.02 2.99
N CYS A 217 -18.99 26.36 3.79
CA CYS A 217 -20.14 25.58 3.37
C CYS A 217 -21.43 26.13 4.00
N VAL A 218 -22.58 25.75 3.47
CA VAL A 218 -23.89 26.21 3.96
C VAL A 218 -24.10 25.80 5.43
N GLU A 219 -23.73 24.57 5.78
CA GLU A 219 -23.85 24.07 7.16
C GLU A 219 -23.00 24.88 8.15
N THR A 220 -21.84 25.34 7.72
CA THR A 220 -20.93 26.12 8.58
C THR A 220 -21.49 27.50 8.85
N ILE A 221 -22.04 28.14 7.83
CA ILE A 221 -22.73 29.44 7.97
C ILE A 221 -23.93 29.29 8.89
N ARG A 222 -24.74 28.24 8.71
CA ARG A 222 -25.86 27.94 9.59
C ARG A 222 -25.42 27.82 11.05
N ASN A 223 -24.37 27.02 11.32
CA ASN A 223 -23.84 26.85 12.68
C ASN A 223 -23.38 28.16 13.30
N VAL A 224 -22.74 29.05 12.52
CA VAL A 224 -22.31 30.38 13.01
C VAL A 224 -23.53 31.27 13.31
N LEU A 225 -24.53 31.30 12.44
CA LEU A 225 -25.75 32.09 12.66
C LEU A 225 -26.51 31.61 13.90
N ASP A 226 -26.63 30.30 14.08
CA ASP A 226 -27.27 29.70 15.25
C ASP A 226 -26.51 30.07 16.54
N GLU A 227 -25.17 30.00 16.53
CA GLU A 227 -24.34 30.44 17.67
C GLU A 227 -24.52 31.92 18.02
N LEU A 228 -24.55 32.81 17.01
CA LEU A 228 -24.77 34.23 17.23
C LEU A 228 -26.15 34.48 17.86
N GLN A 229 -27.19 33.83 17.31
CA GLN A 229 -28.55 33.95 17.86
C GLN A 229 -28.63 33.40 19.29
N HIS A 230 -27.92 32.31 19.59
CA HIS A 230 -27.83 31.77 20.93
C HIS A 230 -27.10 32.72 21.89
N ALA A 231 -26.00 33.35 21.47
CA ALA A 231 -25.26 34.32 22.27
C ALA A 231 -26.11 35.56 22.62
N ASP A 232 -26.87 36.09 21.66
CA ASP A 232 -27.77 37.23 21.87
C ASP A 232 -28.86 36.89 22.89
N ARG A 233 -29.48 35.69 22.77
CA ARG A 233 -30.48 35.22 23.73
C ARG A 233 -29.92 35.06 25.14
N ILE A 234 -28.68 34.60 25.28
CA ILE A 234 -28.02 34.48 26.58
C ILE A 234 -27.79 35.87 27.17
N LYS A 235 -27.24 36.81 26.38
CA LYS A 235 -26.98 38.19 26.81
C LYS A 235 -28.23 38.90 27.30
N CYS A 236 -29.37 38.72 26.61
CA CYS A 236 -30.65 39.28 27.05
C CYS A 236 -31.17 38.67 28.37
N LYS A 237 -30.88 37.39 28.64
CA LYS A 237 -31.28 36.72 29.89
C LYS A 237 -30.42 37.12 31.09
N THR A 238 -29.14 37.42 30.89
CA THR A 238 -28.26 37.90 31.97
C THR A 238 -28.41 39.39 32.27
N SER A 239 -29.02 40.18 31.37
CA SER A 239 -29.33 41.59 31.63
C SER A 239 -30.69 41.84 32.29
N MET A 240 -31.51 40.79 32.48
CA MET A 240 -32.76 40.83 33.25
C MET A 240 -32.52 40.32 34.67
#